data_AF-A0A8T5QSB4-F1
#
_entry.id   AF-A0A8T5QSB4-F1
#
_cell.length_a   1.000
_cell.length_b   1.000
_cell.length_c   1.000
_cell.angle_alpha   90.00
_cell.angle_beta   90.00
_cell.angle_gamma   90.00
#
_symmetry.space_group_name_H-M   'P 1'
#
loop_
_entity.id
_entity.type
_entity.pdbx_description
1 polymer ?
#
loop_
_entity_poly.entity_id
_entity_poly.type
_entity_poly.pdbx_seq_one_letter_code
_entity_poly.pdbx_strand_id
1 'polypeptide(L)'
;MKNVLVQIVPTGVKAEIGGYVGDATPSTNLLGSTVESIIVHPNVVNGVLLNCADHNATYVEGYMLDKFLQGEIALRPVRSNKVGVVLDIGAKDKESIDLALDTIETIRANKGVNIVGYEFTKKPVGAKAVKTKAGAFVGEMKDTSVFIKPAKDLIKKGATAIAIGTMIKIEKKDLDIYFKGKGPNPYGGTEALISRTLSKKLNIPAAHAPLLRLEEMEAMLYKSRVDPRAAAEAVSQAYLGCILQGLHKAAQPLPIDKAREDDILLNDVLAVVIPATCMGGIPALAAEKFKIPIIAVKENKTILNVTADKLGIKQAITAENYLEAAGIALALKNGISLDAIRRPIKHIKEIK
;
A
#
# COMPACT_ATOMS: atom_id res chain seq x y z
N MET A 1 -24.42 -8.88 -4.73
CA MET A 1 -23.05 -9.18 -4.29
C MET A 1 -22.14 -8.13 -4.88
N LYS A 2 -21.26 -7.54 -4.07
CA LYS A 2 -20.25 -6.61 -4.58
C LYS A 2 -19.11 -7.45 -5.13
N ASN A 3 -18.54 -7.07 -6.28
CA ASN A 3 -17.32 -7.70 -6.75
C ASN A 3 -16.17 -6.80 -6.33
N VAL A 4 -15.31 -7.34 -5.46
CA VAL A 4 -14.15 -6.62 -4.93
C VAL A 4 -12.88 -7.33 -5.37
N LEU A 5 -11.97 -6.61 -6.02
CA LEU A 5 -10.60 -7.06 -6.18
C LEU A 5 -9.75 -6.57 -5.02
N VAL A 6 -8.75 -7.36 -4.64
CA VAL A 6 -7.70 -6.92 -3.71
C VAL A 6 -6.38 -6.97 -4.44
N GLN A 7 -5.72 -5.84 -4.68
CA GLN A 7 -4.41 -5.80 -5.31
C GLN A 7 -3.32 -5.50 -4.29
N ILE A 8 -2.30 -6.35 -4.28
CA ILE A 8 -1.14 -6.19 -3.41
C ILE A 8 0.13 -6.24 -4.23
N VAL A 9 0.85 -5.12 -4.22
CA VAL A 9 2.27 -5.10 -4.61
C VAL A 9 3.12 -4.80 -3.38
N PRO A 10 3.90 -5.77 -2.87
CA PRO A 10 4.74 -5.53 -1.70
C PRO A 10 5.89 -4.57 -2.03
N THR A 11 6.19 -3.70 -1.07
CA THR A 11 7.31 -2.77 -1.18
C THR A 11 8.62 -3.39 -0.69
N GLY A 12 9.76 -2.79 -1.03
CA GLY A 12 11.09 -3.26 -0.59
C GLY A 12 11.58 -4.57 -1.21
N VAL A 13 10.82 -5.17 -2.14
CA VAL A 13 11.15 -6.45 -2.80
C VAL A 13 11.39 -6.31 -4.31
N LYS A 14 11.50 -5.07 -4.80
CA LYS A 14 11.75 -4.74 -6.21
C LYS A 14 10.75 -5.45 -7.14
N ALA A 15 9.47 -5.20 -6.92
CA ALA A 15 8.45 -5.54 -7.89
C ALA A 15 8.72 -4.78 -9.20
N GLU A 16 8.59 -5.45 -10.35
CA GLU A 16 8.79 -4.80 -11.66
C GLU A 16 7.74 -3.70 -11.92
N ILE A 17 6.53 -3.88 -11.38
CA ILE A 17 5.43 -2.90 -11.38
C ILE A 17 4.96 -2.71 -9.94
N GLY A 18 4.98 -1.47 -9.43
CA GLY A 18 4.66 -1.15 -8.03
C GLY A 18 5.85 -1.26 -7.09
N GLY A 19 7.07 -1.37 -7.65
CA GLY A 19 8.32 -1.33 -6.89
C GLY A 19 8.78 0.10 -6.56
N TYR A 20 8.13 1.09 -7.15
CA TYR A 20 8.40 2.52 -6.99
C TYR A 20 7.15 3.23 -6.49
N VAL A 21 7.27 4.49 -6.07
CA VAL A 21 6.13 5.20 -5.49
C VAL A 21 5.09 5.52 -6.59
N GLY A 22 3.93 4.86 -6.50
CA GLY A 22 2.76 5.11 -7.34
C GLY A 22 2.82 4.49 -8.74
N ASP A 23 3.87 3.74 -9.09
CA ASP A 23 4.04 3.18 -10.44
C ASP A 23 3.09 2.00 -10.75
N ALA A 24 2.45 1.41 -9.73
CA ALA A 24 1.37 0.44 -9.93
C ALA A 24 -0.02 1.06 -10.13
N THR A 25 -0.17 2.38 -9.99
CA THR A 25 -1.48 3.05 -10.12
C THR A 25 -2.16 2.79 -11.47
N PRO A 26 -1.47 2.83 -12.62
CA PRO A 26 -2.12 2.52 -13.90
C PRO A 26 -2.69 1.09 -13.97
N SER A 27 -1.93 0.09 -13.50
CA SER A 27 -2.43 -1.29 -13.42
C SER A 27 -3.58 -1.43 -12.42
N THR A 28 -3.56 -0.64 -11.35
CA THR A 28 -4.64 -0.58 -10.36
C THR A 28 -5.92 -0.05 -10.96
N ASN A 29 -5.84 1.07 -11.69
CA ASN A 29 -7.00 1.68 -12.33
C ASN A 29 -7.58 0.76 -13.43
N LEU A 30 -6.72 0.07 -14.19
CA LEU A 30 -7.14 -0.95 -15.14
C LEU A 30 -7.93 -2.08 -14.45
N LEU A 31 -7.37 -2.68 -13.39
CA LEU A 31 -8.05 -3.74 -12.64
C LEU A 31 -9.33 -3.21 -11.99
N GLY A 32 -9.28 -2.03 -11.39
CA GLY A 32 -10.39 -1.34 -10.76
C GLY A 32 -11.55 -1.11 -11.73
N SER A 33 -11.28 -0.82 -13.01
CA SER A 33 -12.33 -0.64 -14.03
C SER A 33 -13.18 -1.89 -14.27
N THR A 34 -12.72 -3.07 -13.84
CA THR A 34 -13.44 -4.34 -14.01
C THR A 34 -14.44 -4.61 -12.88
N VAL A 35 -14.35 -3.91 -11.74
CA VAL A 35 -15.07 -4.23 -10.50
C VAL A 35 -15.70 -3.00 -9.84
N GLU A 36 -16.62 -3.23 -8.90
CA GLU A 36 -17.25 -2.12 -8.17
C GLU A 36 -16.28 -1.45 -7.20
N SER A 37 -15.31 -2.19 -6.65
CA SER A 37 -14.25 -1.64 -5.80
C SER A 37 -12.97 -2.45 -5.92
N ILE A 38 -11.83 -1.77 -5.87
CA ILE A 38 -10.52 -2.40 -5.74
C ILE A 38 -9.86 -1.97 -4.43
N ILE A 39 -9.61 -2.92 -3.53
CA ILE A 39 -8.87 -2.67 -2.30
C ILE A 39 -7.38 -2.65 -2.62
N VAL A 40 -6.71 -1.59 -2.17
CA VAL A 40 -5.26 -1.40 -2.31
C VAL A 40 -4.63 -0.98 -0.99
N HIS A 41 -3.38 -1.36 -0.79
CA HIS A 41 -2.56 -0.83 0.28
C HIS A 41 -1.74 0.39 -0.17
N PRO A 42 -1.28 1.23 0.77
CA PRO A 42 -0.58 2.49 0.49
C PRO A 42 0.45 2.43 -0.64
N ASN A 43 1.34 1.43 -0.65
CA ASN A 43 2.47 1.40 -1.59
C ASN A 43 2.04 1.25 -3.05
N VAL A 44 0.82 0.76 -3.32
CA VAL A 44 0.35 0.54 -4.69
C VAL A 44 0.08 1.88 -5.40
N VAL A 45 -0.40 2.88 -4.65
CA VAL A 45 -0.97 4.11 -5.22
C VAL A 45 -0.32 5.41 -4.72
N ASN A 46 0.50 5.34 -3.67
CA ASN A 46 1.19 6.50 -3.13
C ASN A 46 2.32 6.95 -4.06
N GLY A 47 2.18 8.11 -4.71
CA GLY A 47 3.16 8.72 -5.63
C GLY A 47 3.65 10.08 -5.16
N VAL A 48 4.17 10.17 -3.94
CA VAL A 48 4.70 11.41 -3.32
C VAL A 48 3.61 12.45 -3.05
N LEU A 49 3.50 13.49 -3.90
CA LEU A 49 2.39 14.45 -3.83
C LEU A 49 1.14 13.89 -4.51
N LEU A 50 1.30 12.91 -5.41
CA LEU A 50 0.24 12.38 -6.24
C LEU A 50 -0.38 11.13 -5.60
N ASN A 51 -1.71 11.07 -5.61
CA ASN A 51 -2.44 9.81 -5.47
C ASN A 51 -3.43 9.77 -6.64
N CYS A 52 -3.07 9.02 -7.68
CA CYS A 52 -3.81 8.98 -8.94
C CYS A 52 -4.78 7.79 -9.03
N ALA A 53 -5.06 7.14 -7.90
CA ALA A 53 -5.99 6.02 -7.86
C ALA A 53 -7.40 6.49 -8.21
N ASP A 54 -8.13 5.68 -8.98
CA ASP A 54 -9.51 5.98 -9.34
C ASP A 54 -10.44 5.98 -8.12
N HIS A 55 -11.61 6.60 -8.28
CA HIS A 55 -12.59 6.81 -7.22
C HIS A 55 -13.11 5.52 -6.56
N ASN A 56 -13.01 4.38 -7.23
CA ASN A 56 -13.41 3.07 -6.71
C ASN A 56 -12.23 2.30 -6.05
N ALA A 57 -11.06 2.91 -5.91
CA ALA A 57 -9.96 2.37 -5.13
C ALA A 57 -10.19 2.60 -3.63
N THR A 58 -10.34 1.51 -2.89
CA THR A 58 -10.50 1.52 -1.43
C THR A 58 -9.14 1.39 -0.76
N TYR A 59 -8.69 2.48 -0.11
CA TYR A 59 -7.39 2.57 0.56
C TYR A 59 -7.41 1.87 1.93
N VAL A 60 -6.58 0.85 2.11
CA VAL A 60 -6.53 0.02 3.33
C VAL A 60 -5.08 -0.27 3.72
N GLU A 61 -4.66 0.16 4.91
CA GLU A 61 -3.30 -0.11 5.40
C GLU A 61 -3.04 -1.62 5.56
N GLY A 62 -1.79 -2.05 5.34
CA GLY A 62 -1.40 -3.46 5.26
C GLY A 62 -1.82 -4.34 6.45
N TYR A 63 -1.73 -3.87 7.69
CA TYR A 63 -2.22 -4.62 8.85
C TYR A 63 -3.75 -4.82 8.81
N MET A 64 -4.49 -3.79 8.43
CA MET A 64 -5.95 -3.91 8.31
C MET A 64 -6.32 -4.81 7.14
N LEU A 65 -5.56 -4.74 6.04
CA LEU A 65 -5.74 -5.64 4.90
C LEU A 65 -5.51 -7.10 5.28
N ASP A 66 -4.46 -7.39 6.06
CA ASP A 66 -4.22 -8.72 6.61
C ASP A 66 -5.42 -9.20 7.43
N LYS A 67 -5.91 -8.36 8.36
CA LYS A 67 -7.06 -8.67 9.21
C LYS A 67 -8.35 -8.91 8.42
N PHE A 68 -8.58 -8.10 7.40
CA PHE A 68 -9.72 -8.23 6.51
C PHE A 68 -9.68 -9.56 5.75
N LEU A 69 -8.55 -9.88 5.10
CA LEU A 69 -8.38 -11.13 4.36
C LEU A 69 -8.39 -12.37 5.26
N GLN A 70 -8.01 -12.21 6.54
CA GLN A 70 -8.13 -13.25 7.55
C GLN A 70 -9.57 -13.46 8.04
N GLY A 71 -10.54 -12.67 7.57
CA GLY A 71 -11.93 -12.74 7.99
C GLY A 71 -12.15 -12.27 9.43
N GLU A 72 -11.31 -11.36 9.93
CA GLU A 72 -11.40 -10.86 11.31
C GLU A 72 -12.16 -9.53 11.42
N ILE A 73 -12.17 -8.73 10.35
CA ILE A 73 -12.84 -7.42 10.30
C ILE A 73 -13.60 -7.26 8.98
N ALA A 74 -14.63 -6.42 9.00
CA ALA A 74 -15.18 -5.82 7.79
C ALA A 74 -14.50 -4.47 7.52
N LEU A 75 -14.74 -3.89 6.34
CA LEU A 75 -14.26 -2.57 5.96
C LEU A 75 -15.45 -1.67 5.61
N ARG A 76 -15.54 -0.51 6.26
CA ARG A 76 -16.57 0.50 5.98
C ARG A 76 -15.99 1.60 5.11
N PRO A 77 -16.41 1.72 3.83
CA PRO A 77 -16.11 2.90 3.03
C PRO A 77 -16.64 4.17 3.71
N VAL A 78 -15.91 5.28 3.58
CA VAL A 78 -16.27 6.56 4.19
C VAL A 78 -16.31 7.68 3.17
N ARG A 79 -17.17 8.67 3.41
CA ARG A 79 -17.15 9.92 2.62
C ARG A 79 -15.93 10.76 2.94
N SER A 80 -15.49 10.81 4.19
CA SER A 80 -14.27 11.51 4.57
C SER A 80 -13.82 11.07 5.97
N ASN A 81 -12.51 11.03 6.17
CA ASN A 81 -11.89 10.93 7.48
C ASN A 81 -11.45 12.31 7.99
N LYS A 82 -11.28 12.41 9.31
CA LYS A 82 -10.58 13.51 9.98
C LYS A 82 -9.15 13.05 10.24
N VAL A 83 -8.17 13.64 9.55
CA VAL A 83 -6.78 13.16 9.60
C VAL A 83 -5.99 13.95 10.63
N GLY A 84 -5.37 13.25 11.58
CA GLY A 84 -4.33 13.81 12.45
C GLY A 84 -2.95 13.52 11.88
N VAL A 85 -2.00 14.44 12.02
CA VAL A 85 -0.65 14.28 11.47
C VAL A 85 0.41 14.23 12.57
N VAL A 86 1.19 13.16 12.63
CA VAL A 86 2.36 13.06 13.52
C VAL A 86 3.62 13.36 12.71
N LEU A 87 4.44 14.31 13.18
CA LEU A 87 5.71 14.66 12.55
C LEU A 87 6.88 14.28 13.46
N ASP A 88 7.90 13.64 12.91
CA ASP A 88 9.09 13.27 13.67
C ASP A 88 10.00 14.48 13.92
N ILE A 89 10.27 14.77 15.20
CA ILE A 89 11.25 15.78 15.62
C ILE A 89 12.70 15.41 15.23
N GLY A 90 12.92 14.24 14.63
CA GLY A 90 14.18 13.88 13.97
C GLY A 90 14.49 14.70 12.71
N ALA A 91 13.47 15.23 12.04
CA ALA A 91 13.62 16.23 10.97
C ALA A 91 13.65 17.62 11.65
N LYS A 92 14.85 18.11 11.98
CA LYS A 92 14.99 19.34 12.79
C LYS A 92 15.28 20.59 11.98
N ASP A 93 15.76 20.44 10.75
CA ASP A 93 15.98 21.59 9.89
C ASP A 93 14.65 22.21 9.47
N LYS A 94 14.64 23.54 9.42
CA LYS A 94 13.43 24.34 9.27
C LYS A 94 12.76 24.02 7.94
N GLU A 95 13.55 23.86 6.89
CA GLU A 95 13.14 23.58 5.52
C GLU A 95 12.33 22.29 5.42
N SER A 96 12.77 21.23 6.12
CA SER A 96 12.05 19.95 6.14
C SER A 96 10.69 20.05 6.81
N ILE A 97 10.61 20.82 7.90
CA ILE A 97 9.36 21.06 8.61
C ILE A 97 8.43 21.96 7.81
N ASP A 98 8.94 23.06 7.24
CA ASP A 98 8.17 23.97 6.40
C ASP A 98 7.60 23.21 5.19
N LEU A 99 8.39 22.39 4.50
CA LEU A 99 7.89 21.54 3.41
C LEU A 99 6.78 20.59 3.88
N ALA A 100 6.93 19.96 5.04
CA ALA A 100 5.91 19.06 5.58
C ALA A 100 4.61 19.81 5.90
N LEU A 101 4.70 20.98 6.53
CA LEU A 101 3.55 21.82 6.86
C LEU A 101 2.88 22.39 5.60
N ASP A 102 3.66 22.90 4.64
CA ASP A 102 3.15 23.38 3.36
C ASP A 102 2.48 22.27 2.55
N THR A 103 2.98 21.04 2.64
CA THR A 103 2.30 19.87 2.04
C THR A 103 0.94 19.63 2.69
N ILE A 104 0.86 19.65 4.02
CA ILE A 104 -0.40 19.49 4.75
C ILE A 104 -1.39 20.60 4.38
N GLU A 105 -0.92 21.85 4.36
CA GLU A 105 -1.71 23.02 3.98
C GLU A 105 -2.19 22.96 2.52
N THR A 106 -1.32 22.53 1.60
CA THR A 106 -1.67 22.32 0.19
C THR A 106 -2.81 21.31 0.04
N ILE A 107 -2.72 20.16 0.73
CA ILE A 107 -3.77 19.14 0.66
C ILE A 107 -5.06 19.63 1.34
N ARG A 108 -4.96 20.39 2.43
CA ARG A 108 -6.13 20.99 3.09
C ARG A 108 -6.82 22.00 2.17
N ALA A 109 -6.07 22.94 1.59
CA ALA A 109 -6.58 24.03 0.77
C ALA A 109 -7.11 23.56 -0.59
N ASN A 110 -6.37 22.69 -1.29
CA ASN A 110 -6.69 22.34 -2.67
C ASN A 110 -7.57 21.09 -2.80
N LYS A 111 -7.40 20.11 -1.91
CA LYS A 111 -8.18 18.86 -1.93
C LYS A 111 -9.34 18.86 -0.94
N GLY A 112 -9.37 19.79 0.02
CA GLY A 112 -10.41 19.87 1.03
C GLY A 112 -10.35 18.76 2.08
N VAL A 113 -9.15 18.19 2.31
CA VAL A 113 -8.99 17.15 3.33
C VAL A 113 -9.15 17.77 4.73
N ASN A 114 -9.97 17.14 5.57
CA ASN A 114 -10.16 17.58 6.94
C ASN A 114 -8.96 17.17 7.80
N ILE A 115 -8.10 18.15 8.09
CA ILE A 115 -6.95 18.00 8.99
C ILE A 115 -7.32 18.50 10.38
N VAL A 116 -7.26 17.61 11.38
CA VAL A 116 -7.56 17.94 12.79
C VAL A 116 -6.46 18.83 13.38
N GLY A 117 -5.23 18.58 12.96
CA GLY A 117 -4.03 19.24 13.46
C GLY A 117 -2.82 18.32 13.32
N TYR A 118 -1.67 18.83 13.75
CA TYR A 118 -0.42 18.07 13.79
C TYR A 118 0.21 18.09 15.18
N GLU A 119 0.98 17.06 15.50
CA GLU A 119 1.80 16.98 16.71
C GLU A 119 3.19 16.43 16.40
N PHE A 120 4.20 16.97 17.08
CA PHE A 120 5.56 16.43 17.00
C PHE A 120 5.77 15.25 17.93
N THR A 121 6.60 14.29 17.51
CA THR A 121 7.18 13.32 18.44
C THR A 121 8.04 14.01 19.49
N LYS A 122 8.09 13.47 20.71
CA LYS A 122 8.89 14.07 21.81
C LYS A 122 10.39 13.80 21.69
N LYS A 123 10.76 12.76 20.95
CA LYS A 123 12.13 12.36 20.66
C LYS A 123 12.20 11.81 19.24
N PRO A 124 13.35 11.85 18.57
CA PRO A 124 13.50 11.30 17.24
C PRO A 124 13.06 9.82 17.19
N VAL A 125 12.31 9.45 16.15
CA VAL A 125 11.85 8.06 15.97
C VAL A 125 13.04 7.12 15.76
N GLY A 126 14.07 7.58 15.04
CA GLY A 126 15.33 6.86 14.86
C GLY A 126 15.19 5.57 14.04
N ALA A 127 14.26 5.57 13.08
CA ALA A 127 14.03 4.45 12.18
C ALA A 127 15.16 4.34 11.12
N LYS A 128 15.48 3.10 10.73
CA LYS A 128 16.51 2.81 9.73
C LYS A 128 16.03 1.76 8.74
N ALA A 129 16.43 1.92 7.48
CA ALA A 129 16.29 0.88 6.48
C ALA A 129 17.48 -0.10 6.58
N VAL A 130 17.18 -1.39 6.62
CA VAL A 130 18.18 -2.46 6.68
C VAL A 130 18.00 -3.38 5.47
N LYS A 131 19.09 -3.61 4.74
CA LYS A 131 19.10 -4.52 3.60
C LYS A 131 19.34 -5.95 4.09
N THR A 132 18.43 -6.85 3.73
CA THR A 132 18.50 -8.28 4.04
C THR A 132 19.51 -9.01 3.14
N LYS A 133 19.87 -10.25 3.50
CA LYS A 133 20.72 -11.12 2.66
C LYS A 133 20.10 -11.39 1.28
N ALA A 134 18.77 -11.41 1.18
CA ALA A 134 18.04 -11.56 -0.07
C ALA A 134 17.99 -10.27 -0.92
N GLY A 135 18.59 -9.17 -0.44
CA GLY A 135 18.60 -7.88 -1.13
C GLY A 135 17.35 -7.01 -0.91
N ALA A 136 16.34 -7.51 -0.19
CA ALA A 136 15.15 -6.76 0.20
C ALA A 136 15.42 -5.76 1.33
N PHE A 137 14.58 -4.73 1.48
CA PHE A 137 14.65 -3.79 2.60
C PHE A 137 13.59 -4.06 3.67
N VAL A 138 14.02 -3.98 4.93
CA VAL A 138 13.18 -4.06 6.13
C VAL A 138 13.46 -2.87 7.04
N GLY A 139 12.53 -2.55 7.94
CA GLY A 139 12.70 -1.50 8.94
C GLY A 139 13.28 -1.99 10.25
N GLU A 140 14.17 -1.20 10.84
CA GLU A 140 14.66 -1.35 12.21
C GLU A 140 14.33 -0.09 13.01
N MET A 141 13.78 -0.27 14.21
CA MET A 141 13.50 0.82 15.15
C MET A 141 13.55 0.32 16.59
N LYS A 142 14.12 1.15 17.49
CA LYS A 142 14.30 0.79 18.91
C LYS A 142 13.03 0.93 19.76
N ASP A 143 12.25 1.99 19.53
CA ASP A 143 11.11 2.33 20.37
C ASP A 143 9.89 2.73 19.53
N THR A 144 8.91 1.82 19.45
CA THR A 144 7.65 2.04 18.74
C THR A 144 6.69 2.96 19.49
N SER A 145 6.92 3.26 20.77
CA SER A 145 5.99 4.07 21.58
C SER A 145 6.04 5.57 21.25
N VAL A 146 7.12 6.00 20.58
CA VAL A 146 7.46 7.41 20.31
C VAL A 146 6.35 8.17 19.59
N PHE A 147 5.74 7.53 18.59
CA PHE A 147 4.67 8.13 17.80
C PHE A 147 3.27 7.72 18.26
N ILE A 148 3.14 6.74 19.15
CA ILE A 148 1.84 6.25 19.64
C ILE A 148 1.17 7.31 20.52
N LYS A 149 1.94 7.99 21.38
CA LYS A 149 1.40 9.03 22.26
C LYS A 149 0.80 10.22 21.49
N PRO A 150 1.54 10.93 20.60
CA PRO A 150 0.97 12.04 19.84
C PRO A 150 -0.20 11.59 18.95
N ALA A 151 -0.15 10.38 18.38
CA ALA A 151 -1.29 9.83 17.65
C ALA A 151 -2.54 9.68 18.54
N LYS A 152 -2.41 9.17 19.77
CA LYS A 152 -3.53 9.10 20.73
C LYS A 152 -4.07 10.47 21.11
N ASP A 153 -3.21 11.47 21.25
CA ASP A 153 -3.64 12.83 21.62
C ASP A 153 -4.40 13.49 20.46
N LEU A 154 -4.00 13.25 19.20
CA LEU A 154 -4.77 13.62 18.01
C LEU A 154 -6.12 12.89 17.90
N ILE A 155 -6.19 11.61 18.25
CA ILE A 155 -7.46 10.86 18.31
C ILE A 155 -8.42 11.46 19.33
N LYS A 156 -7.92 11.85 20.52
CA LYS A 156 -8.75 12.54 21.53
C LYS A 156 -9.29 13.88 21.02
N LYS A 157 -8.56 14.53 20.10
CA LYS A 157 -8.99 15.75 19.39
C LYS A 157 -9.93 15.47 18.21
N GLY A 158 -10.29 14.22 17.96
CA GLY A 158 -11.29 13.80 16.97
C GLY A 158 -10.72 13.24 15.66
N ALA A 159 -9.43 12.92 15.58
CA ALA A 159 -8.87 12.24 14.41
C ALA A 159 -9.42 10.81 14.28
N THR A 160 -9.83 10.44 13.07
CA THR A 160 -10.30 9.09 12.69
C THR A 160 -9.30 8.36 11.79
N ALA A 161 -8.22 9.02 11.38
CA ALA A 161 -7.10 8.44 10.64
C ALA A 161 -5.81 9.18 11.02
N ILE A 162 -4.65 8.51 10.92
CA ILE A 162 -3.35 9.09 11.31
C ILE A 162 -2.37 9.03 10.14
N ALA A 163 -1.94 10.20 9.69
CA ALA A 163 -0.75 10.34 8.86
C ALA A 163 0.48 10.45 9.76
N ILE A 164 1.59 9.84 9.38
CA ILE A 164 2.85 9.99 10.09
C ILE A 164 4.01 10.24 9.12
N GLY A 165 4.71 11.35 9.34
CA GLY A 165 5.96 11.68 8.67
C GLY A 165 7.14 11.37 9.58
N THR A 166 8.08 10.52 9.15
CA THR A 166 9.33 10.30 9.92
C THR A 166 10.58 10.33 9.07
N MET A 167 11.70 10.70 9.70
CA MET A 167 13.02 10.44 9.12
C MET A 167 13.29 8.94 9.09
N ILE A 168 13.82 8.45 7.97
CA ILE A 168 14.32 7.08 7.86
C ILE A 168 15.78 7.16 7.41
N LYS A 169 16.69 6.64 8.22
CA LYS A 169 18.10 6.59 7.81
C LYS A 169 18.29 5.54 6.70
N ILE A 170 18.80 5.98 5.56
CA ILE A 170 19.11 5.15 4.40
C ILE A 170 20.54 5.42 3.95
N GLU A 171 21.23 4.38 3.51
CA GLU A 171 22.56 4.50 2.93
C GLU A 171 22.48 5.12 1.52
N LYS A 172 23.23 6.21 1.28
CA LYS A 172 23.21 6.95 0.00
C LYS A 172 23.38 6.04 -1.22
N LYS A 173 24.27 5.04 -1.14
CA LYS A 173 24.52 4.07 -2.22
C LYS A 173 23.25 3.30 -2.63
N ASP A 174 22.41 2.95 -1.66
CA ASP A 174 21.21 2.15 -1.90
C ASP A 174 20.12 3.03 -2.52
N LEU A 175 20.01 4.27 -2.05
CA LEU A 175 19.14 5.28 -2.64
C LEU A 175 19.54 5.58 -4.10
N ASP A 176 20.84 5.71 -4.40
CA ASP A 176 21.32 5.92 -5.77
C ASP A 176 21.05 4.73 -6.70
N ILE A 177 21.17 3.49 -6.19
CA ILE A 177 20.82 2.28 -6.93
C ILE A 177 19.31 2.24 -7.21
N TYR A 178 18.49 2.64 -6.24
CA TYR A 178 17.03 2.74 -6.37
C TYR A 178 16.64 3.75 -7.46
N PHE A 179 17.12 4.99 -7.39
CA PHE A 179 16.82 6.03 -8.39
C PHE A 179 17.31 5.70 -9.82
N LYS A 180 18.29 4.80 -9.96
CA LYS A 180 18.75 4.27 -11.25
C LYS A 180 17.90 3.11 -11.79
N GLY A 181 16.81 2.74 -11.12
CA GLY A 181 15.93 1.67 -11.57
C GLY A 181 16.38 0.26 -11.18
N LYS A 182 17.46 0.15 -10.38
CA LYS A 182 18.20 -1.12 -10.21
C LYS A 182 17.95 -1.80 -8.86
N GLY A 183 17.49 -1.04 -7.86
CA GLY A 183 17.31 -1.51 -6.48
C GLY A 183 15.85 -1.55 -6.03
N PRO A 184 15.56 -2.28 -4.94
CA PRO A 184 14.28 -2.15 -4.25
C PRO A 184 14.15 -0.79 -3.58
N ASN A 185 12.90 -0.35 -3.35
CA ASN A 185 12.61 0.82 -2.52
C ASN A 185 13.17 0.63 -1.09
N PRO A 186 14.10 1.48 -0.63
CA PRO A 186 14.69 1.38 0.70
C PRO A 186 13.76 1.84 1.84
N TYR A 187 12.77 2.68 1.57
CA TYR A 187 11.83 3.18 2.58
C TYR A 187 10.83 2.10 3.02
N GLY A 188 10.27 1.41 2.03
CA GLY A 188 9.03 0.63 2.16
C GLY A 188 8.88 -0.28 3.37
N GLY A 189 9.92 -1.06 3.69
CA GLY A 189 9.87 -1.96 4.84
C GLY A 189 9.74 -1.23 6.18
N THR A 190 10.32 -0.04 6.29
CA THR A 190 10.25 0.82 7.48
C THR A 190 8.90 1.53 7.56
N GLU A 191 8.40 2.04 6.43
CA GLU A 191 7.08 2.68 6.36
C GLU A 191 5.97 1.70 6.76
N ALA A 192 6.05 0.46 6.25
CA ALA A 192 5.14 -0.62 6.60
C ALA A 192 5.21 -0.98 8.09
N LEU A 193 6.40 -1.00 8.70
CA LEU A 193 6.56 -1.26 10.14
C LEU A 193 5.86 -0.19 11.00
N ILE A 194 6.03 1.09 10.65
CA ILE A 194 5.50 2.21 11.43
C ILE A 194 3.97 2.27 11.30
N SER A 195 3.45 2.26 10.08
CA SER A 195 2.00 2.30 9.81
C SER A 195 1.27 1.10 10.42
N ARG A 196 1.82 -0.13 10.25
CA ARG A 196 1.31 -1.34 10.91
C ARG A 196 1.25 -1.20 12.42
N THR A 197 2.28 -0.62 13.04
CA THR A 197 2.32 -0.42 14.50
C THR A 197 1.19 0.49 14.96
N LEU A 198 0.94 1.60 14.25
CA LEU A 198 -0.17 2.52 14.53
C LEU A 198 -1.51 1.81 14.40
N SER A 199 -1.80 1.22 13.23
CA SER A 199 -3.06 0.51 12.98
C SER A 199 -3.33 -0.59 14.01
N LYS A 200 -2.31 -1.40 14.32
CA LYS A 200 -2.42 -2.48 15.32
C LYS A 200 -2.72 -1.97 16.72
N LYS A 201 -2.17 -0.82 17.11
CA LYS A 201 -2.33 -0.28 18.48
C LYS A 201 -3.55 0.61 18.64
N LEU A 202 -4.02 1.24 17.58
CA LEU A 202 -5.05 2.28 17.63
C LEU A 202 -6.35 1.89 16.92
N ASN A 203 -6.34 0.83 16.10
CA ASN A 203 -7.48 0.32 15.35
C ASN A 203 -8.18 1.38 14.49
N ILE A 204 -7.40 2.30 13.91
CA ILE A 204 -7.84 3.30 12.93
C ILE A 204 -6.84 3.36 11.78
N PRO A 205 -7.26 3.75 10.56
CA PRO A 205 -6.39 3.82 9.41
C PRO A 205 -5.15 4.68 9.68
N ALA A 206 -3.99 4.16 9.30
CA ALA A 206 -2.74 4.88 9.37
C ALA A 206 -1.94 4.74 8.08
N ALA A 207 -1.17 5.75 7.72
CA ALA A 207 -0.23 5.67 6.62
C ALA A 207 1.02 6.49 6.94
N HIS A 208 2.15 6.05 6.40
CA HIS A 208 3.45 6.63 6.65
C HIS A 208 4.02 7.22 5.36
N ALA A 209 4.77 8.31 5.51
CA ALA A 209 5.58 8.92 4.47
C ALA A 209 6.94 9.33 5.06
N PRO A 210 8.03 9.31 4.26
CA PRO A 210 9.31 9.82 4.73
C PRO A 210 9.26 11.35 4.89
N LEU A 211 9.98 11.83 5.89
CA LEU A 211 10.50 13.18 5.93
C LEU A 211 11.95 13.11 5.44
N LEU A 212 12.34 14.07 4.63
CA LEU A 212 13.73 14.24 4.16
C LEU A 212 14.39 15.35 4.98
N ARG A 213 15.72 15.39 5.02
CA ARG A 213 16.53 16.54 5.47
C ARG A 213 16.85 17.46 4.31
N LEU A 214 17.23 18.72 4.61
CA LEU A 214 17.74 19.65 3.60
C LEU A 214 18.80 19.05 2.68
N GLU A 215 19.81 18.37 3.24
CA GLU A 215 20.85 17.73 2.43
C GLU A 215 20.31 16.65 1.46
N GLU A 216 19.28 15.91 1.87
CA GLU A 216 18.63 14.90 1.03
C GLU A 216 17.76 15.55 -0.04
N MET A 217 17.05 16.62 0.32
CA MET A 217 16.25 17.45 -0.58
C MET A 217 17.11 18.07 -1.68
N GLU A 218 18.24 18.68 -1.32
CA GLU A 218 19.20 19.25 -2.26
C GLU A 218 19.79 18.16 -3.17
N ALA A 219 20.19 17.02 -2.59
CA ALA A 219 20.72 15.91 -3.37
C ALA A 219 19.72 15.35 -4.40
N MET A 220 18.41 15.48 -4.15
CA MET A 220 17.36 15.08 -5.07
C MET A 220 17.10 16.14 -6.15
N LEU A 221 17.15 17.44 -5.82
CA LEU A 221 16.96 18.53 -6.79
C LEU A 221 18.05 18.59 -7.86
N TYR A 222 19.30 18.31 -7.49
CA TYR A 222 20.43 18.34 -8.42
C TYR A 222 20.74 16.98 -9.06
N LYS A 223 19.84 15.99 -8.89
CA LYS A 223 20.06 14.66 -9.46
C LYS A 223 19.89 14.69 -10.97
N SER A 224 20.81 14.03 -11.68
CA SER A 224 20.60 13.73 -13.11
C SER A 224 19.32 12.92 -13.29
N ARG A 225 18.79 12.91 -14.52
CA ARG A 225 17.56 12.19 -14.88
C ARG A 225 17.52 10.78 -14.27
N VAL A 226 16.51 10.52 -13.45
CA VAL A 226 16.26 9.24 -12.77
C VAL A 226 15.50 8.25 -13.68
N ASP A 227 15.35 7.00 -13.23
CA ASP A 227 14.46 6.03 -13.86
C ASP A 227 13.01 6.58 -13.90
N PRO A 228 12.27 6.43 -15.01
CA PRO A 228 10.90 6.96 -15.13
C PRO A 228 9.96 6.52 -14.00
N ARG A 229 10.14 5.32 -13.43
CA ARG A 229 9.32 4.81 -12.33
C ARG A 229 9.56 5.57 -11.02
N ALA A 230 10.74 6.17 -10.85
CA ALA A 230 11.11 6.99 -9.69
C ALA A 230 10.92 8.51 -9.94
N ALA A 231 10.37 8.91 -11.09
CA ALA A 231 10.33 10.32 -11.50
C ALA A 231 9.44 11.17 -10.58
N ALA A 232 8.39 10.61 -9.97
CA ALA A 232 7.53 11.33 -9.02
C ALA A 232 8.33 11.89 -7.84
N GLU A 233 9.32 11.15 -7.34
CA GLU A 233 10.22 11.55 -6.26
C GLU A 233 11.26 12.58 -6.70
N ALA A 234 11.63 12.59 -7.98
CA ALA A 234 12.53 13.62 -8.51
C ALA A 234 11.80 14.96 -8.73
N VAL A 235 10.50 14.93 -9.03
CA VAL A 235 9.69 16.14 -9.29
C VAL A 235 9.20 16.80 -8.01
N SER A 236 8.97 16.02 -6.94
CA SER A 236 8.46 16.54 -5.68
C SER A 236 9.05 15.79 -4.49
N GLN A 237 9.14 16.47 -3.35
CA GLN A 237 9.56 15.92 -2.06
C GLN A 237 8.41 15.96 -1.04
N ALA A 238 7.21 16.31 -1.48
CA ALA A 238 6.01 16.44 -0.65
C ALA A 238 5.34 15.08 -0.38
N TYR A 239 6.08 14.12 0.19
CA TYR A 239 5.63 12.72 0.36
C TYR A 239 4.36 12.57 1.21
N LEU A 240 4.13 13.48 2.16
CA LEU A 240 2.89 13.50 2.95
C LEU A 240 1.64 13.63 2.06
N GLY A 241 1.76 14.22 0.87
CA GLY A 241 0.63 14.56 0.01
C GLY A 241 -0.22 13.35 -0.38
N CYS A 242 0.42 12.26 -0.82
CA CYS A 242 -0.26 11.05 -1.27
C CYS A 242 -0.96 10.30 -0.13
N ILE A 243 -0.34 10.26 1.06
CA ILE A 243 -0.95 9.58 2.21
C ILE A 243 -2.11 10.38 2.79
N LEU A 244 -2.05 11.72 2.78
CA LEU A 244 -3.17 12.54 3.22
C LEU A 244 -4.39 12.37 2.29
N GLN A 245 -4.14 12.29 0.99
CA GLN A 245 -5.19 11.98 0.00
C GLN A 245 -5.76 10.57 0.16
N GLY A 246 -4.91 9.56 0.40
CA GLY A 246 -5.36 8.19 0.65
C GLY A 246 -6.17 8.08 1.95
N LEU A 247 -5.62 8.60 3.05
CA LEU A 247 -6.26 8.58 4.37
C LEU A 247 -7.56 9.38 4.41
N HIS A 248 -7.72 10.40 3.57
CA HIS A 248 -8.99 11.13 3.45
C HIS A 248 -10.17 10.20 3.16
N LYS A 249 -9.97 9.11 2.41
CA LYS A 249 -11.01 8.15 2.01
C LYS A 249 -10.76 6.71 2.50
N ALA A 250 -9.71 6.49 3.30
CA ALA A 250 -9.38 5.16 3.80
C ALA A 250 -10.55 4.50 4.54
N ALA A 251 -10.83 3.24 4.22
CA ALA A 251 -11.93 2.51 4.84
C ALA A 251 -11.68 2.29 6.32
N GLN A 252 -12.73 2.39 7.13
CA GLN A 252 -12.65 2.18 8.56
C GLN A 252 -12.80 0.70 8.89
N PRO A 253 -11.92 0.12 9.73
CA PRO A 253 -12.09 -1.26 10.19
C PRO A 253 -13.26 -1.33 11.17
N LEU A 254 -14.03 -2.41 11.12
CA LEU A 254 -15.07 -2.67 12.11
C LEU A 254 -15.25 -4.16 12.38
N PRO A 255 -15.74 -4.52 13.59
CA PRO A 255 -16.17 -5.88 13.89
C PRO A 255 -17.24 -6.37 12.90
N ILE A 256 -17.17 -7.65 12.52
CA ILE A 256 -18.04 -8.27 11.51
C ILE A 256 -19.51 -8.26 11.95
N ASP A 257 -19.78 -8.44 13.23
CA ASP A 257 -21.13 -8.37 13.83
C ASP A 257 -21.78 -6.98 13.73
N LYS A 258 -20.99 -5.94 13.42
CA LYS A 258 -21.45 -4.56 13.22
C LYS A 258 -21.50 -4.14 11.74
N ALA A 259 -21.19 -5.08 10.84
CA ALA A 259 -21.23 -4.84 9.40
C ALA A 259 -22.66 -4.62 8.92
N ARG A 260 -22.81 -3.75 7.92
CA ARG A 260 -24.05 -3.43 7.22
C ARG A 260 -23.91 -3.84 5.76
N GLU A 261 -25.03 -3.82 5.04
CA GLU A 261 -25.08 -4.19 3.62
C GLU A 261 -24.09 -3.42 2.74
N ASP A 262 -23.81 -2.15 3.06
CA ASP A 262 -22.87 -1.29 2.32
C ASP A 262 -21.39 -1.48 2.70
N ASP A 263 -21.09 -2.22 3.78
CA ASP A 263 -19.70 -2.53 4.17
C ASP A 263 -19.12 -3.65 3.30
N ILE A 264 -17.80 -3.66 3.11
CA ILE A 264 -17.10 -4.69 2.36
C ILE A 264 -16.74 -5.84 3.31
N LEU A 265 -17.19 -7.04 2.96
CA LEU A 265 -16.94 -8.29 3.67
C LEU A 265 -16.00 -9.18 2.86
N LEU A 266 -15.43 -10.19 3.52
CA LEU A 266 -14.54 -11.16 2.86
C LEU A 266 -15.24 -11.88 1.69
N ASN A 267 -16.54 -12.16 1.80
CA ASN A 267 -17.32 -12.83 0.76
C ASN A 267 -17.60 -11.93 -0.46
N ASP A 268 -17.33 -10.62 -0.40
CA ASP A 268 -17.37 -9.74 -1.56
C ASP A 268 -16.08 -9.83 -2.40
N VAL A 269 -15.02 -10.46 -1.87
CA VAL A 269 -13.73 -10.57 -2.56
C VAL A 269 -13.81 -11.59 -3.68
N LEU A 270 -13.76 -11.09 -4.91
CA LEU A 270 -13.75 -11.88 -6.13
C LEU A 270 -12.42 -12.61 -6.32
N ALA A 271 -11.31 -11.89 -6.15
CA ALA A 271 -9.96 -12.42 -6.27
C ALA A 271 -8.93 -11.50 -5.61
N VAL A 272 -7.78 -12.08 -5.27
CA VAL A 272 -6.59 -11.37 -4.81
C VAL A 272 -5.56 -11.35 -5.93
N VAL A 273 -5.05 -10.17 -6.31
CA VAL A 273 -4.07 -9.98 -7.39
C VAL A 273 -2.69 -9.69 -6.79
N ILE A 274 -1.71 -10.55 -7.07
CA ILE A 274 -0.36 -10.50 -6.45
C ILE A 274 0.71 -10.84 -7.50
N PRO A 275 1.93 -10.25 -7.41
CA PRO A 275 3.12 -10.75 -8.09
C PRO A 275 3.31 -12.26 -7.96
N ALA A 276 3.51 -12.98 -9.06
CA ALA A 276 3.62 -14.45 -9.06
C ALA A 276 4.81 -14.99 -8.24
N THR A 277 5.77 -14.12 -7.92
CA THR A 277 7.00 -14.44 -7.18
C THR A 277 6.98 -13.95 -5.72
N CYS A 278 5.83 -13.49 -5.21
CA CYS A 278 5.68 -12.98 -3.85
C CYS A 278 4.45 -13.55 -3.10
N MET A 279 4.26 -14.87 -3.14
CA MET A 279 3.09 -15.52 -2.54
C MET A 279 3.25 -15.91 -1.06
N GLY A 280 4.35 -15.52 -0.40
CA GLY A 280 4.60 -15.89 1.00
C GLY A 280 3.90 -15.04 2.06
N GLY A 281 3.20 -13.98 1.66
CA GLY A 281 2.54 -13.04 2.58
C GLY A 281 1.18 -13.53 3.08
N ILE A 282 0.71 -12.94 4.19
CA ILE A 282 -0.62 -13.21 4.77
C ILE A 282 -1.73 -13.16 3.72
N PRO A 283 -1.77 -12.20 2.77
CA PRO A 283 -2.84 -12.16 1.79
C PRO A 283 -2.99 -13.42 0.93
N ALA A 284 -1.88 -13.98 0.43
CA ALA A 284 -1.91 -15.19 -0.40
C ALA A 284 -2.28 -16.42 0.44
N LEU A 285 -1.73 -16.53 1.65
CA LEU A 285 -2.01 -17.64 2.56
C LEU A 285 -3.47 -17.62 3.05
N ALA A 286 -4.01 -16.44 3.33
CA ALA A 286 -5.40 -16.26 3.70
C ALA A 286 -6.34 -16.56 2.53
N ALA A 287 -6.03 -16.10 1.32
CA ALA A 287 -6.80 -16.42 0.12
C ALA A 287 -6.85 -17.93 -0.14
N GLU A 288 -5.72 -18.64 -0.02
CA GLU A 288 -5.70 -20.11 -0.08
C GLU A 288 -6.62 -20.74 0.98
N LYS A 289 -6.48 -20.33 2.25
CA LYS A 289 -7.28 -20.84 3.37
C LYS A 289 -8.79 -20.67 3.15
N PHE A 290 -9.20 -19.51 2.64
CA PHE A 290 -10.60 -19.16 2.42
C PHE A 290 -11.10 -19.48 1.01
N LYS A 291 -10.31 -20.19 0.21
CA LYS A 291 -10.63 -20.59 -1.18
C LYS A 291 -10.96 -19.41 -2.09
N ILE A 292 -10.35 -18.25 -1.84
CA ILE A 292 -10.45 -17.06 -2.69
C ILE A 292 -9.46 -17.22 -3.85
N PRO A 293 -9.88 -17.04 -5.11
CA PRO A 293 -8.98 -17.06 -6.26
C PRO A 293 -7.81 -16.07 -6.12
N ILE A 294 -6.61 -16.50 -6.50
CA ILE A 294 -5.41 -15.65 -6.51
C ILE A 294 -4.97 -15.47 -7.95
N ILE A 295 -5.05 -14.25 -8.50
CA ILE A 295 -4.50 -13.93 -9.82
C ILE A 295 -3.01 -13.61 -9.66
N ALA A 296 -2.17 -14.59 -9.99
CA ALA A 296 -0.73 -14.52 -9.92
C ALA A 296 -0.14 -13.94 -11.21
N VAL A 297 0.35 -12.70 -11.15
CA VAL A 297 0.86 -11.98 -12.33
C VAL A 297 2.33 -12.28 -12.57
N LYS A 298 2.65 -12.99 -13.66
CA LYS A 298 4.02 -13.48 -13.98
C LYS A 298 5.01 -12.39 -14.34
N GLU A 299 4.60 -11.38 -15.11
CA GLU A 299 5.51 -10.28 -15.50
C GLU A 299 5.99 -9.48 -14.28
N ASN A 300 5.15 -9.39 -13.24
CA ASN A 300 5.50 -8.65 -12.03
C ASN A 300 6.40 -9.51 -11.14
N LYS A 301 7.69 -9.55 -11.48
CA LYS A 301 8.70 -10.30 -10.75
C LYS A 301 9.20 -9.52 -9.54
N THR A 302 9.63 -10.24 -8.51
CA THR A 302 10.20 -9.72 -7.27
C THR A 302 11.46 -10.54 -6.93
N ILE A 303 12.31 -10.01 -6.06
CA ILE A 303 13.53 -10.70 -5.61
C ILE A 303 13.27 -11.89 -4.68
N LEU A 304 12.05 -12.06 -4.17
CA LEU A 304 11.75 -13.12 -3.20
C LEU A 304 11.65 -14.50 -3.84
N ASN A 305 11.22 -14.59 -5.10
CA ASN A 305 11.06 -15.86 -5.83
C ASN A 305 10.25 -16.92 -5.06
N VAL A 306 9.18 -16.50 -4.37
CA VAL A 306 8.26 -17.36 -3.62
C VAL A 306 6.98 -17.53 -4.45
N THR A 307 6.83 -18.68 -5.09
CA THR A 307 5.75 -18.96 -6.06
C THR A 307 4.68 -19.88 -5.48
N ALA A 308 3.53 -20.00 -6.17
CA ALA A 308 2.45 -20.92 -5.81
C ALA A 308 2.95 -22.36 -5.66
N ASP A 309 3.70 -22.84 -6.66
CA ASP A 309 4.22 -24.22 -6.71
C ASP A 309 5.11 -24.54 -5.50
N LYS A 310 5.96 -23.59 -5.07
CA LYS A 310 6.84 -23.76 -3.92
C LYS A 310 6.08 -23.86 -2.59
N LEU A 311 4.91 -23.24 -2.53
CA LEU A 311 4.06 -23.20 -1.33
C LEU A 311 2.88 -24.17 -1.38
N GLY A 312 2.65 -24.83 -2.51
CA GLY A 312 1.48 -25.69 -2.73
C GLY A 312 0.14 -24.95 -2.76
N ILE A 313 0.13 -23.67 -3.16
CA ILE A 313 -1.10 -22.86 -3.25
C ILE A 313 -1.91 -23.29 -4.46
N LYS A 314 -3.14 -23.76 -4.23
CA LYS A 314 -4.03 -24.32 -5.26
C LYS A 314 -4.96 -23.28 -5.87
N GLN A 315 -5.26 -22.21 -5.14
CA GLN A 315 -6.14 -21.14 -5.61
C GLN A 315 -5.48 -20.21 -6.64
N ALA A 316 -4.22 -20.45 -7.01
CA ALA A 316 -3.47 -19.62 -7.94
C ALA A 316 -3.90 -19.83 -9.40
N ILE A 317 -4.39 -18.75 -10.02
CA ILE A 317 -4.65 -18.61 -11.44
C ILE A 317 -3.52 -17.76 -12.01
N THR A 318 -2.78 -18.30 -12.97
CA THR A 318 -1.67 -17.59 -13.60
C THR A 318 -2.17 -16.61 -14.66
N ALA A 319 -1.72 -15.37 -14.57
CA ALA A 319 -1.82 -14.36 -15.63
C ALA A 319 -0.40 -14.00 -16.10
N GLU A 320 -0.18 -13.89 -17.41
CA GLU A 320 1.11 -13.46 -17.96
C GLU A 320 1.40 -12.00 -17.58
N ASN A 321 0.38 -11.14 -17.63
CA ASN A 321 0.48 -9.70 -17.38
C ASN A 321 -0.80 -9.10 -16.76
N TYR A 322 -0.77 -7.81 -16.40
CA TYR A 322 -1.94 -7.13 -15.84
C TYR A 322 -3.12 -6.99 -16.81
N LEU A 323 -2.89 -7.02 -18.14
CA LEU A 323 -3.98 -7.04 -19.13
C LEU A 323 -4.75 -8.37 -19.06
N GLU A 324 -4.04 -9.50 -19.01
CA GLU A 324 -4.66 -10.81 -18.82
C GLU A 324 -5.31 -10.92 -17.43
N ALA A 325 -4.69 -10.37 -16.39
CA ALA A 325 -5.27 -10.32 -15.06
C ALA A 325 -6.64 -9.61 -15.05
N ALA A 326 -6.77 -8.49 -15.78
CA ALA A 326 -8.05 -7.79 -15.95
C ALA A 326 -9.08 -8.66 -16.71
N GLY A 327 -8.66 -9.37 -17.76
CA GLY A 327 -9.52 -10.32 -18.46
C GLY A 327 -10.02 -11.47 -17.57
N ILE A 328 -9.13 -12.02 -16.72
CA ILE A 328 -9.49 -13.03 -15.72
C ILE A 328 -10.48 -12.45 -14.70
N ALA A 329 -10.24 -11.24 -14.20
CA ALA A 329 -11.15 -10.58 -13.27
C ALA A 329 -12.55 -10.39 -13.88
N LEU A 330 -12.64 -9.97 -15.15
CA LEU A 330 -13.91 -9.88 -15.87
C LEU A 330 -14.61 -11.23 -16.01
N ALA A 331 -13.87 -12.29 -16.35
CA ALA A 331 -14.44 -13.63 -16.45
C ALA A 331 -15.00 -14.10 -15.10
N LEU A 332 -14.25 -13.93 -14.02
CA LEU A 332 -14.68 -14.27 -12.66
C LEU A 332 -15.94 -13.48 -12.26
N LYS A 333 -15.94 -12.16 -12.49
CA LYS A 333 -17.08 -11.28 -12.18
C LYS A 333 -18.37 -11.72 -12.88
N ASN A 334 -18.25 -12.18 -14.12
CA ASN A 334 -19.39 -12.61 -14.94
C ASN A 334 -19.71 -14.11 -14.78
N GLY A 335 -19.04 -14.82 -13.87
CA GLY A 335 -19.25 -16.27 -13.67
C GLY A 335 -18.83 -17.15 -14.86
N ILE A 336 -17.93 -16.66 -15.71
CA ILE A 336 -17.44 -17.37 -16.90
C ILE A 336 -16.26 -18.26 -16.50
N SER A 337 -16.39 -19.56 -16.76
CA SER A 337 -15.29 -20.51 -16.56
C SER A 337 -14.11 -20.20 -17.50
N LEU A 338 -12.91 -20.10 -16.93
CA LEU A 338 -11.68 -19.83 -17.69
C LEU A 338 -11.37 -20.95 -18.71
N ASP A 339 -11.74 -22.20 -18.40
CA ASP A 339 -11.54 -23.33 -19.32
C ASP A 339 -12.44 -23.25 -20.56
N ALA A 340 -13.61 -22.59 -20.48
CA ALA A 340 -14.53 -22.44 -21.60
C ALA A 340 -14.03 -21.44 -22.66
N ILE A 341 -13.20 -20.47 -22.25
CA ILE A 341 -12.63 -19.43 -23.10
C ILE A 341 -11.20 -19.76 -23.57
N ARG A 342 -10.66 -20.92 -23.19
CA ARG A 342 -9.35 -21.42 -23.65
C ARG A 342 -9.51 -22.60 -24.61
N ARG A 343 -8.47 -22.93 -25.36
CA ARG A 343 -8.46 -24.02 -26.34
C ARG A 343 -7.28 -24.97 -26.15
N PRO A 344 -7.47 -26.27 -26.39
CA PRO A 344 -8.75 -26.94 -26.72
C PRO A 344 -9.69 -27.04 -25.50
N ILE A 345 -11.01 -27.05 -25.74
CA ILE A 345 -11.99 -27.36 -24.68
C ILE A 345 -11.93 -28.86 -24.42
N LYS A 346 -11.79 -29.27 -23.15
CA LYS A 346 -11.78 -30.69 -22.78
C LYS A 346 -13.18 -31.28 -22.87
N HIS A 347 -13.30 -32.51 -23.38
CA HIS A 347 -14.56 -33.25 -23.33
C HIS A 347 -14.98 -33.50 -21.88
N ILE A 348 -16.30 -33.42 -21.63
CA ILE A 348 -16.89 -33.75 -20.34
C ILE A 348 -16.61 -35.22 -19.98
N LYS A 349 -16.37 -35.50 -18.70
CA LYS A 349 -16.11 -36.86 -18.19
C LYS A 349 -17.18 -37.22 -17.17
N GLU A 350 -17.66 -38.47 -17.23
CA GLU A 350 -18.49 -39.05 -16.18
C GLU A 350 -17.68 -39.13 -14.87
N ILE A 351 -18.22 -38.59 -13.77
CA ILE A 351 -17.65 -38.77 -12.43
C ILE A 351 -18.24 -40.07 -11.88
N LYS A 352 -17.40 -41.10 -11.76
CA LYS A 352 -17.76 -42.40 -11.16
C LYS A 352 -17.65 -42.36 -9.64
#